data_AF-A0A2R6LUP5-F1
#
_entry.id   AF-A0A2R6LUP5-F1
#
_cell.length_a   1.000
_cell.length_b   1.000
_cell.length_c   1.000
_cell.angle_alpha   90.00
_cell.angle_beta   90.00
_cell.angle_gamma   90.00
#
_symmetry.space_group_name_H-M   'P 1'
#
loop_
_entity.id
_entity.type
_entity.pdbx_description
1 polymer ?
#
loop_
_entity_poly.entity_id
_entity_poly.type
_entity_poly.pdbx_seq_one_letter_code
_entity_poly.pdbx_strand_id
1 'polypeptide(L)'
;MLERLLSTDEDCRCEPAFEGERLRVESDDCPGLGRLAEAPACRRTVVAALEERDVESVCTRAAGFERAYEDGAAGLLVAAGRFADAVAFHDEDLAERARSDPLGAARVATGRGDALARAAAETGLAAFLEAGYETALRPNVGPTVARSRVATRPPPGATLAERYELDTGAVVRRYGGDGLDTYHLTPAEHRLDAEATATLAAAYRRLARGGVTGGERAPARA
;
A
#
# COMPACT_ATOMS: atom_id res chain seq x y z
N MET A 1 18.87 -2.46 31.15
CA MET A 1 17.49 -2.26 31.63
C MET A 1 16.99 -0.85 31.30
N LEU A 2 17.12 -0.41 30.03
CA LEU A 2 16.56 0.87 29.55
C LEU A 2 16.55 1.05 28.01
N GLU A 3 16.62 -0.03 27.22
CA GLU A 3 16.55 0.03 25.73
C GLU A 3 15.37 -0.74 25.14
N ARG A 4 14.49 -1.29 26.00
CA ARG A 4 13.31 -2.08 25.60
C ARG A 4 11.99 -1.29 25.70
N LEU A 5 12.07 0.04 25.72
CA LEU A 5 10.96 0.94 26.08
C LEU A 5 10.41 1.79 24.93
N LEU A 6 10.84 1.58 23.67
CA LEU A 6 10.23 2.23 22.49
C LEU A 6 10.18 1.32 21.24
N SER A 7 9.99 -0.01 21.39
CA SER A 7 9.37 -0.77 20.30
C SER A 7 7.95 -1.11 20.71
N THR A 8 7.01 -0.22 20.41
CA THR A 8 5.64 -0.63 20.19
C THR A 8 5.58 -1.30 18.82
N ASP A 9 6.22 -2.47 18.69
CA ASP A 9 5.72 -3.51 17.78
C ASP A 9 4.40 -3.96 18.41
N GLU A 10 3.32 -3.23 18.13
CA GLU A 10 2.04 -3.88 18.19
C GLU A 10 2.10 -4.98 17.12
N ASP A 11 2.17 -6.24 17.55
CA ASP A 11 2.38 -7.39 16.68
C ASP A 11 1.47 -7.26 15.44
N CYS A 12 2.11 -7.17 14.27
CA CYS A 12 1.38 -7.03 13.02
C CYS A 12 0.38 -8.17 12.87
N ARG A 13 -0.89 -7.83 12.59
CA ARG A 13 -1.97 -8.78 12.31
C ARG A 13 -2.41 -8.75 10.84
N CYS A 14 -1.49 -8.41 9.94
CA CYS A 14 -1.77 -8.47 8.52
C CYS A 14 -1.84 -9.93 8.06
N GLU A 15 -2.84 -10.27 7.26
CA GLU A 15 -3.02 -11.60 6.69
C GLU A 15 -2.80 -11.55 5.16
N PRO A 16 -1.60 -11.90 4.67
CA PRO A 16 -1.30 -11.95 3.25
C PRO A 16 -1.93 -13.20 2.60
N ALA A 17 -2.44 -13.02 1.39
CA ALA A 17 -2.95 -14.08 0.54
C ALA A 17 -2.66 -13.77 -0.94
N PHE A 18 -2.12 -14.75 -1.65
CA PHE A 18 -1.86 -14.63 -3.08
C PHE A 18 -3.13 -14.85 -3.91
N GLU A 19 -3.44 -13.90 -4.79
CA GLU A 19 -4.58 -13.92 -5.71
C GLU A 19 -4.06 -13.63 -7.13
N GLY A 20 -3.80 -14.67 -7.93
CA GLY A 20 -3.24 -14.48 -9.29
C GLY A 20 -1.87 -13.83 -9.24
N GLU A 21 -1.69 -12.66 -9.87
CA GLU A 21 -0.43 -11.87 -9.86
C GLU A 21 -0.46 -10.75 -8.81
N ARG A 22 -1.32 -10.88 -7.79
CA ARG A 22 -1.49 -9.87 -6.74
C ARG A 22 -1.33 -10.49 -5.36
N LEU A 23 -0.70 -9.76 -4.46
CA LEU A 23 -0.72 -10.05 -3.03
C LEU A 23 -1.81 -9.21 -2.36
N ARG A 24 -2.86 -9.85 -1.88
CA ARG A 24 -3.89 -9.20 -1.06
C ARG A 24 -3.50 -9.33 0.41
N VAL A 25 -3.71 -8.27 1.18
CA VAL A 25 -3.39 -8.24 2.60
C VAL A 25 -4.60 -7.72 3.37
N GLU A 26 -5.23 -8.57 4.16
CA GLU A 26 -6.26 -8.13 5.10
C GLU A 26 -5.60 -7.54 6.33
N SER A 27 -6.08 -6.38 6.78
CA SER A 27 -5.45 -5.61 7.85
C SER A 27 -6.47 -4.88 8.74
N ASP A 28 -7.72 -5.34 8.75
CA ASP A 28 -8.80 -4.74 9.57
C ASP A 28 -8.46 -4.79 11.07
N ASP A 29 -7.85 -5.89 11.53
CA ASP A 29 -7.43 -6.07 12.92
C ASP A 29 -5.96 -5.64 13.19
N CYS A 30 -5.28 -5.11 12.18
CA CYS A 30 -3.89 -4.71 12.29
C CYS A 30 -3.77 -3.26 12.79
N PRO A 31 -3.01 -2.99 13.86
CA PRO A 31 -2.79 -1.63 14.37
C PRO A 31 -2.19 -0.68 13.32
N GLY A 32 -1.33 -1.20 12.44
CA GLY A 32 -0.76 -0.46 11.32
C GLY A 32 -1.70 -0.25 10.13
N LEU A 33 -2.91 -0.83 10.14
CA LEU A 33 -3.94 -0.72 9.10
C LEU A 33 -3.43 -0.99 7.67
N GLY A 34 -2.40 -1.84 7.54
CA GLY A 34 -1.75 -2.14 6.27
C GLY A 34 -1.09 -0.93 5.59
N ARG A 35 -0.70 0.11 6.34
CA ARG A 35 -0.05 1.31 5.79
C ARG A 35 1.44 1.11 5.60
N LEU A 36 1.83 0.52 4.47
CA LEU A 36 3.22 0.08 4.25
C LEU A 36 4.26 1.21 4.32
N ALA A 37 3.93 2.44 3.92
CA ALA A 37 4.87 3.56 4.08
C ALA A 37 5.16 3.91 5.56
N GLU A 38 4.17 3.75 6.44
CA GLU A 38 4.18 4.26 7.81
C GLU A 38 4.43 3.16 8.85
N ALA A 39 4.07 1.90 8.56
CA ALA A 39 4.08 0.78 9.51
C ALA A 39 5.14 -0.29 9.13
N PRO A 40 6.32 -0.29 9.78
CA PRO A 40 7.38 -1.26 9.53
C PRO A 40 6.95 -2.72 9.73
N ALA A 41 6.14 -3.00 10.76
CA ALA A 41 5.67 -4.36 11.03
C ALA A 41 4.75 -4.91 9.92
N CYS A 42 3.93 -4.04 9.31
CA CYS A 42 3.13 -4.38 8.13
C CYS A 42 4.01 -4.65 6.91
N ARG A 43 5.02 -3.79 6.66
CA ARG A 43 6.00 -4.03 5.58
C ARG A 43 6.71 -5.36 5.76
N ARG A 44 7.18 -5.64 6.97
CA ARG A 44 7.86 -6.89 7.29
C ARG A 44 7.02 -8.10 6.88
N THR A 45 5.74 -8.10 7.25
CA THR A 45 4.81 -9.18 6.94
C THR A 45 4.61 -9.35 5.44
N VAL A 46 4.47 -8.23 4.71
CA VAL A 46 4.33 -8.24 3.25
C VAL A 46 5.59 -8.73 2.55
N VAL A 47 6.75 -8.18 2.93
CA VAL A 47 8.03 -8.53 2.31
C VAL A 47 8.39 -9.98 2.61
N ALA A 48 8.14 -10.47 3.82
CA ALA A 48 8.32 -11.88 4.16
C ALA A 48 7.44 -12.80 3.29
N ALA A 49 6.19 -12.43 3.03
CA ALA A 49 5.35 -13.20 2.11
C ALA A 49 5.93 -13.19 0.68
N LEU A 50 6.52 -12.06 0.24
CA LEU A 50 7.12 -11.92 -1.10
C LEU A 50 8.47 -12.64 -1.26
N GLU A 51 9.04 -13.23 -0.20
CA GLU A 51 10.15 -14.19 -0.33
C GLU A 51 9.71 -15.46 -1.08
N GLU A 52 8.43 -15.83 -0.97
CA GLU A 52 7.90 -17.04 -1.60
C GLU A 52 7.71 -16.91 -3.12
N ARG A 53 7.32 -15.71 -3.58
CA ARG A 53 6.98 -15.44 -4.99
C ARG A 53 6.71 -13.96 -5.27
N ASP A 54 6.98 -13.58 -6.51
CA ASP A 54 6.73 -12.24 -7.03
C ASP A 54 5.26 -11.97 -7.37
N VAL A 55 4.91 -10.69 -7.41
CA VAL A 55 3.58 -10.18 -7.79
C VAL A 55 3.72 -8.87 -8.57
N GLU A 56 2.73 -8.54 -9.39
CA GLU A 56 2.65 -7.25 -10.10
C GLU A 56 2.06 -6.14 -9.21
N SER A 57 1.29 -6.51 -8.18
CA SER A 57 0.68 -5.54 -7.27
C SER A 57 0.53 -6.09 -5.85
N VAL A 58 0.61 -5.20 -4.87
CA VAL A 58 0.28 -5.49 -3.47
C VAL A 58 -0.89 -4.63 -3.07
N CYS A 59 -1.89 -5.19 -2.39
CA CYS A 59 -3.07 -4.44 -1.99
C CYS A 59 -3.44 -4.72 -0.54
N THR A 60 -3.48 -3.67 0.28
CA THR A 60 -3.89 -3.77 1.68
C THR A 60 -5.34 -3.30 1.84
N ARG A 61 -6.11 -4.01 2.67
CA ARG A 61 -7.50 -3.68 2.98
C ARG A 61 -7.66 -3.45 4.48
N ALA A 62 -8.19 -2.28 4.84
CA ALA A 62 -8.50 -1.95 6.23
C ALA A 62 -9.63 -0.90 6.26
N ALA A 63 -10.56 -1.07 7.19
CA ALA A 63 -11.66 -0.14 7.45
C ALA A 63 -12.50 0.17 6.20
N GLY A 64 -12.75 -0.85 5.38
CA GLY A 64 -13.51 -0.73 4.13
C GLY A 64 -12.78 0.00 2.99
N PHE A 65 -11.54 0.43 3.19
CA PHE A 65 -10.67 0.99 2.16
C PHE A 65 -9.66 -0.04 1.65
N GLU A 66 -9.33 0.10 0.37
CA GLU A 66 -8.24 -0.61 -0.27
C GLU A 66 -7.13 0.36 -0.67
N ARG A 67 -5.88 -0.03 -0.45
CA ARG A 67 -4.66 0.65 -0.88
C ARG A 67 -3.93 -0.27 -1.84
N ALA A 68 -3.83 0.13 -3.10
CA ALA A 68 -3.08 -0.59 -4.13
C ALA A 68 -1.69 0.02 -4.31
N TYR A 69 -0.67 -0.81 -4.14
CA TYR A 69 0.74 -0.52 -4.41
C TYR A 69 1.08 -1.19 -5.73
N GLU A 70 1.25 -0.36 -6.76
CA GLU A 70 1.42 -0.75 -8.15
C GLU A 70 2.76 -0.17 -8.66
N ASP A 71 3.21 -0.61 -9.83
CA ASP A 71 4.43 -0.13 -10.50
C ASP A 71 5.67 -0.13 -9.57
N GLY A 72 6.33 1.02 -9.41
CA GLY A 72 7.52 1.15 -8.56
C GLY A 72 7.28 0.78 -7.09
N ALA A 73 6.06 0.92 -6.58
CA ALA A 73 5.75 0.53 -5.21
C ALA A 73 5.72 -1.00 -5.04
N ALA A 74 5.11 -1.70 -6.00
CA ALA A 74 5.18 -3.17 -6.05
C ALA A 74 6.62 -3.63 -6.30
N GLY A 75 7.34 -2.96 -7.21
CA GLY A 75 8.74 -3.23 -7.52
C GLY A 75 9.66 -3.15 -6.31
N LEU A 76 9.51 -2.14 -5.44
CA LEU A 76 10.28 -2.04 -4.19
C LEU A 76 10.01 -3.23 -3.26
N LEU A 77 8.74 -3.57 -3.06
CA LEU A 77 8.34 -4.66 -2.14
C LEU A 77 8.85 -6.01 -2.63
N VAL A 78 8.74 -6.27 -3.94
CA VAL A 78 9.24 -7.50 -4.58
C VAL A 78 10.77 -7.56 -4.52
N ALA A 79 11.47 -6.46 -4.86
CA ALA A 79 12.92 -6.40 -4.77
C ALA A 79 13.43 -6.64 -3.34
N ALA A 80 12.68 -6.16 -2.34
CA ALA A 80 12.98 -6.40 -0.93
C ALA A 80 12.82 -7.88 -0.55
N GLY A 81 11.75 -8.55 -1.01
CA GLY A 81 11.50 -9.98 -0.74
C GLY A 81 12.59 -10.86 -1.35
N ARG A 82 12.88 -10.64 -2.63
CA ARG A 82 13.98 -11.33 -3.32
C ARG A 82 15.33 -11.10 -2.64
N PHE A 83 15.60 -9.88 -2.18
CA PHE A 83 16.84 -9.57 -1.49
C PHE A 83 16.92 -10.24 -0.12
N ALA A 84 15.83 -10.23 0.65
CA ALA A 84 15.77 -10.87 1.95
C ALA A 84 16.02 -12.39 1.82
N ASP A 85 15.38 -13.05 0.86
CA ASP A 85 15.62 -14.48 0.56
C ASP A 85 17.09 -14.73 0.17
N ALA A 86 17.63 -13.92 -0.75
CA ALA A 86 19.00 -14.08 -1.24
C ALA A 86 20.08 -13.94 -0.16
N VAL A 87 19.85 -13.11 0.87
CA VAL A 87 20.84 -12.86 1.93
C VAL A 87 20.57 -13.60 3.23
N ALA A 88 19.38 -14.17 3.44
CA ALA A 88 18.98 -14.78 4.72
C ALA A 88 19.93 -15.85 5.22
N PHE A 89 20.51 -16.67 4.33
CA PHE A 89 21.47 -17.71 4.73
C PHE A 89 22.83 -17.14 5.18
N HIS A 90 23.19 -15.95 4.72
CA HIS A 90 24.51 -15.36 4.95
C HIS A 90 24.51 -14.24 6.00
N ASP A 91 23.41 -13.47 6.07
CA ASP A 91 23.24 -12.32 6.94
C ASP A 91 21.74 -12.20 7.30
N GLU A 92 21.34 -12.94 8.33
CA GLU A 92 19.96 -12.97 8.84
C GLU A 92 19.50 -11.60 9.34
N ASP A 93 20.40 -10.83 9.96
CA ASP A 93 20.11 -9.47 10.45
C ASP A 93 19.81 -8.53 9.27
N LEU A 94 20.55 -8.64 8.17
CA LEU A 94 20.30 -7.87 6.96
C LEU A 94 19.01 -8.30 6.25
N ALA A 95 18.69 -9.60 6.25
CA ALA A 95 17.42 -10.08 5.74
C ALA A 95 16.24 -9.53 6.56
N GLU A 96 16.30 -9.57 7.88
CA GLU A 96 15.26 -9.01 8.75
C GLU A 96 15.14 -7.48 8.58
N ARG A 97 16.28 -6.80 8.39
CA ARG A 97 16.28 -5.39 8.01
C ARG A 97 15.64 -5.17 6.65
N ALA A 98 15.89 -6.00 5.64
CA ALA A 98 15.27 -5.86 4.32
C ALA A 98 13.75 -6.03 4.37
N ARG A 99 13.23 -6.87 5.27
CA ARG A 99 11.79 -7.03 5.48
C ARG A 99 11.15 -5.77 6.07
N SER A 100 11.76 -5.23 7.12
CA SER A 100 11.18 -4.12 7.89
C SER A 100 11.57 -2.73 7.35
N ASP A 101 12.80 -2.55 6.89
CA ASP A 101 13.39 -1.34 6.33
C ASP A 101 14.17 -1.62 5.00
N PRO A 102 13.45 -1.95 3.90
CA PRO A 102 14.07 -2.20 2.59
C PRO A 102 15.06 -1.12 2.12
N LEU A 103 14.69 0.16 2.29
CA LEU A 103 15.52 1.28 1.84
C LEU A 103 16.80 1.40 2.65
N GLY A 104 16.74 1.18 3.96
CA GLY A 104 17.95 1.10 4.79
C GLY A 104 18.80 -0.13 4.50
N ALA A 105 18.18 -1.29 4.23
CA ALA A 105 18.91 -2.49 3.83
C ALA A 105 19.66 -2.28 2.51
N ALA A 106 19.04 -1.61 1.52
CA ALA A 106 19.69 -1.23 0.27
C ALA A 106 20.97 -0.43 0.52
N ARG A 107 20.89 0.64 1.34
CA ARG A 107 22.04 1.49 1.68
C ARG A 107 23.16 0.72 2.39
N VAL A 108 22.80 -0.17 3.30
CA VAL A 108 23.76 -1.01 4.02
C VAL A 108 24.46 -1.97 3.06
N ALA A 109 23.71 -2.66 2.21
CA ALA A 109 24.22 -3.63 1.26
C ALA A 109 25.21 -3.00 0.27
N THR A 110 24.88 -1.81 -0.25
CA THR A 110 25.74 -1.08 -1.19
C THR A 110 26.98 -0.47 -0.54
N GLY A 111 26.97 -0.24 0.77
CA GLY A 111 28.10 0.34 1.51
C GLY A 111 29.10 -0.66 2.10
N ARG A 112 28.75 -1.96 2.20
CA ARG A 112 29.54 -2.95 2.96
C ARG A 112 30.44 -3.89 2.13
N GLY A 113 30.18 -4.08 0.84
CA GLY A 113 31.08 -4.86 -0.04
C GLY A 113 30.43 -5.40 -1.31
N ASP A 114 31.26 -5.89 -2.24
CA ASP A 114 30.86 -6.22 -3.62
C ASP A 114 29.79 -7.32 -3.71
N ALA A 115 29.79 -8.31 -2.81
CA ALA A 115 28.83 -9.41 -2.86
C ALA A 115 27.41 -8.95 -2.48
N LEU A 116 27.26 -8.20 -1.39
CA LEU A 116 25.96 -7.66 -0.96
C LEU A 116 25.48 -6.55 -1.90
N ALA A 117 26.41 -5.73 -2.41
CA ALA A 117 26.09 -4.74 -3.44
C ALA A 117 25.58 -5.41 -4.72
N ARG A 118 26.19 -6.53 -5.14
CA ARG A 118 25.74 -7.32 -6.28
C ARG A 118 24.37 -7.94 -6.05
N ALA A 119 24.14 -8.55 -4.88
CA ALA A 119 22.83 -9.09 -4.54
C ALA A 119 21.73 -8.01 -4.60
N ALA A 120 22.00 -6.82 -4.05
CA ALA A 120 21.07 -5.70 -4.11
C ALA A 120 20.82 -5.20 -5.56
N ALA A 121 21.83 -5.28 -6.43
CA ALA A 121 21.67 -4.95 -7.85
C ALA A 121 20.87 -6.02 -8.61
N GLU A 122 21.17 -7.31 -8.40
CA GLU A 122 20.52 -8.45 -9.05
C GLU A 122 19.04 -8.56 -8.67
N THR A 123 18.69 -8.25 -7.42
CA THR A 123 17.28 -8.26 -6.96
C THR A 123 16.52 -6.99 -7.36
N GLY A 124 17.22 -5.95 -7.82
CA GLY A 124 16.68 -4.64 -8.17
C GLY A 124 16.51 -3.67 -6.98
N LEU A 125 16.87 -4.07 -5.76
CA LEU A 125 16.71 -3.25 -4.56
C LEU A 125 17.57 -1.97 -4.61
N ALA A 126 18.74 -2.03 -5.25
CA ALA A 126 19.64 -0.88 -5.41
C ALA A 126 19.03 0.27 -6.23
N ALA A 127 17.97 0.04 -7.02
CA ALA A 127 17.31 1.10 -7.77
C ALA A 127 16.59 2.14 -6.88
N PHE A 128 16.41 1.85 -5.59
CA PHE A 128 15.63 2.66 -4.65
C PHE A 128 16.47 3.41 -3.61
N LEU A 129 17.80 3.47 -3.74
CA LEU A 129 18.71 4.06 -2.73
C LEU A 129 18.34 5.48 -2.30
N GLU A 130 17.93 6.31 -3.26
CA GLU A 130 17.59 7.72 -3.07
C GLU A 130 16.11 7.95 -2.75
N ALA A 131 15.31 6.88 -2.67
CA ALA A 131 13.88 6.99 -2.43
C ALA A 131 13.55 7.17 -0.94
N GLY A 132 12.41 7.80 -0.67
CA GLY A 132 11.74 7.82 0.64
C GLY A 132 10.48 6.95 0.61
N TYR A 133 10.03 6.45 1.76
CA TYR A 133 8.84 5.58 1.79
C TYR A 133 7.57 6.28 1.32
N GLU A 134 7.46 7.59 1.57
CA GLU A 134 6.29 8.39 1.17
C GLU A 134 6.13 8.48 -0.34
N THR A 135 7.23 8.40 -1.09
CA THR A 135 7.23 8.41 -2.56
C THR A 135 7.25 7.00 -3.13
N ALA A 136 8.11 6.13 -2.60
CA ALA A 136 8.28 4.77 -3.10
C ALA A 136 7.09 3.86 -2.80
N LEU A 137 6.45 4.01 -1.63
CA LEU A 137 5.27 3.22 -1.23
C LEU A 137 4.02 4.09 -1.24
N ARG A 138 3.83 4.87 -2.32
CA ARG A 138 2.62 5.67 -2.50
C ARG A 138 1.49 4.83 -3.10
N PRO A 139 0.37 4.61 -2.38
CA PRO A 139 -0.72 3.79 -2.89
C PRO A 139 -1.77 4.60 -3.67
N ASN A 140 -2.48 3.90 -4.55
CA ASN A 140 -3.80 4.30 -5.04
C ASN A 140 -4.86 3.84 -4.03
N VAL A 141 -5.71 4.74 -3.54
CA VAL A 141 -6.68 4.45 -2.46
C VAL A 141 -8.11 4.63 -2.95
N GLY A 142 -8.99 3.71 -2.57
CA GLY A 142 -10.43 3.84 -2.77
C GLY A 142 -11.23 2.90 -1.86
N PRO A 143 -12.54 3.13 -1.69
CA PRO A 143 -13.39 2.18 -0.99
C PRO A 143 -13.40 0.82 -1.69
N THR A 144 -13.51 -0.25 -0.91
CA THR A 144 -13.60 -1.64 -1.42
C THR A 144 -14.80 -1.90 -2.33
N VAL A 145 -15.83 -1.06 -2.25
CA VAL A 145 -17.03 -1.14 -3.10
C VAL A 145 -16.90 -0.34 -4.40
N ALA A 146 -15.89 0.53 -4.50
CA ALA A 146 -15.65 1.34 -5.69
C ALA A 146 -14.78 0.59 -6.70
N ARG A 147 -14.99 0.85 -7.99
CA ARG A 147 -14.14 0.30 -9.06
C ARG A 147 -12.92 1.16 -9.38
N SER A 148 -12.83 2.34 -8.77
CA SER A 148 -11.75 3.31 -8.99
C SER A 148 -10.96 3.54 -7.70
N ARG A 149 -9.66 3.75 -7.86
CA ARG A 149 -8.73 4.17 -6.81
C ARG A 149 -7.97 5.39 -7.31
N VAL A 150 -7.62 6.31 -6.41
CA VAL A 150 -6.87 7.52 -6.75
C VAL A 150 -5.65 7.66 -5.85
N ALA A 151 -4.56 8.19 -6.38
CA ALA A 151 -3.45 8.62 -5.55
C ALA A 151 -3.94 9.70 -4.59
N THR A 152 -3.67 9.60 -3.28
CA THR A 152 -4.24 10.52 -2.27
C THR A 152 -3.36 11.71 -1.93
N ARG A 153 -2.08 11.65 -2.28
CA ARG A 153 -1.12 12.75 -2.13
C ARG A 153 -0.90 13.43 -3.49
N PRO A 154 -0.44 14.69 -3.54
CA PRO A 154 0.03 15.31 -4.79
C PRO A 154 1.40 14.74 -5.23
N PRO A 155 1.82 14.93 -6.49
CA PRO A 155 3.20 14.67 -6.91
C PRO A 155 4.21 15.42 -6.02
N PRO A 156 5.37 14.82 -5.69
CA PRO A 156 6.41 15.52 -4.96
C PRO A 156 6.91 16.72 -5.78
N GLY A 157 7.12 17.87 -5.13
CA GLY A 157 7.63 19.09 -5.78
C GLY A 157 6.62 19.83 -6.68
N ALA A 158 5.38 19.34 -6.80
CA ALA A 158 4.37 19.98 -7.61
C ALA A 158 3.78 21.25 -6.95
N THR A 159 3.53 22.28 -7.76
CA THR A 159 2.90 23.53 -7.30
C THR A 159 1.41 23.51 -7.60
N LEU A 160 0.57 23.79 -6.60
CA LEU A 160 -0.88 23.87 -6.80
C LEU A 160 -1.20 25.07 -7.70
N ALA A 161 -1.73 24.79 -8.88
CA ALA A 161 -2.16 25.82 -9.83
C ALA A 161 -3.62 26.23 -9.57
N GLU A 162 -4.48 25.25 -9.29
CA GLU A 162 -5.92 25.50 -9.22
C GLU A 162 -6.63 24.46 -8.35
N ARG A 163 -7.76 24.87 -7.75
CA ARG A 163 -8.65 23.98 -6.99
C ARG A 163 -10.10 24.36 -7.24
N TYR A 164 -10.93 23.37 -7.55
CA TYR A 164 -12.38 23.54 -7.67
C TYR A 164 -13.13 22.27 -7.25
N GLU A 165 -14.44 22.40 -7.03
CA GLU A 165 -15.34 21.31 -6.67
C GLU A 165 -16.29 21.02 -7.84
N LEU A 166 -16.55 19.75 -8.10
CA LEU A 166 -17.50 19.30 -9.11
C LEU A 166 -18.90 19.19 -8.50
N ASP A 167 -19.93 19.17 -9.34
CA ASP A 167 -21.33 18.96 -8.91
C ASP A 167 -21.54 17.63 -8.16
N THR A 168 -20.63 16.67 -8.33
CA THR A 168 -20.60 15.40 -7.60
C THR A 168 -20.07 15.52 -6.16
N GLY A 169 -19.59 16.70 -5.76
CA GLY A 169 -18.89 16.93 -4.49
C GLY A 169 -17.43 16.45 -4.50
N ALA A 170 -16.90 16.03 -5.66
CA ALA A 170 -15.48 15.71 -5.78
C ALA A 170 -14.63 16.98 -5.87
N VAL A 171 -13.47 16.99 -5.19
CA VAL A 171 -12.52 18.12 -5.25
C VAL A 171 -11.43 17.80 -6.26
N VAL A 172 -11.24 18.69 -7.23
CA VAL A 172 -10.13 18.64 -8.19
C VAL A 172 -9.06 19.62 -7.75
N ARG A 173 -7.81 19.17 -7.73
CA ARG A 173 -6.61 20.01 -7.57
C ARG A 173 -5.74 19.85 -8.80
N ARG A 174 -5.50 20.92 -9.55
CA ARG A 174 -4.59 20.94 -10.69
C ARG A 174 -3.22 21.38 -10.21
N TYR A 175 -2.22 20.56 -10.47
CA TYR A 175 -0.84 20.82 -10.14
C TYR A 175 -0.05 21.08 -11.41
N GLY A 176 0.64 22.23 -11.45
CA GLY A 176 1.58 22.55 -12.50
C GLY A 176 2.96 21.96 -12.21
N GLY A 177 3.70 21.63 -13.27
CA GLY A 177 5.08 21.16 -13.23
C GLY A 177 5.76 21.28 -14.61
N ASP A 178 6.97 20.76 -14.74
CA ASP A 178 7.78 20.84 -15.98
C ASP A 178 7.22 20.00 -17.16
N GLY A 179 6.06 19.36 -16.97
CA GLY A 179 5.36 18.53 -17.95
C GLY A 179 3.87 18.87 -18.05
N LEU A 180 3.04 17.88 -18.36
CA LEU A 180 1.58 18.05 -18.37
C LEU A 180 1.06 18.29 -16.95
N ASP A 181 0.07 19.18 -16.83
CA ASP A 181 -0.62 19.42 -15.58
C ASP A 181 -1.21 18.11 -15.02
N THR A 182 -0.98 17.88 -13.73
CA THR A 182 -1.51 16.71 -13.04
C THR A 182 -2.82 17.08 -12.35
N TYR A 183 -3.89 16.38 -12.72
CA TYR A 183 -5.20 16.49 -12.07
C TYR A 183 -5.30 15.49 -10.92
N HIS A 184 -5.34 16.00 -9.71
CA HIS A 184 -5.51 15.23 -8.49
C HIS A 184 -6.97 15.29 -8.02
N LEU A 185 -7.67 14.16 -8.13
CA LEU A 185 -9.07 14.04 -7.74
C LEU A 185 -9.16 13.53 -6.30
N THR A 186 -9.97 14.18 -5.48
CA THR A 186 -10.48 13.64 -4.22
C THR A 186 -11.98 13.37 -4.40
N PRO A 187 -12.36 12.12 -4.70
CA PRO A 187 -13.76 11.71 -4.78
C PRO A 187 -14.52 11.99 -3.46
N ALA A 188 -15.84 12.12 -3.55
CA ALA A 188 -16.67 12.44 -2.39
C ALA A 188 -16.60 11.34 -1.31
N GLU A 189 -16.49 10.08 -1.74
CA GLU A 189 -16.34 8.91 -0.89
C GLU A 189 -15.06 8.93 -0.03
N HIS A 190 -14.03 9.69 -0.40
CA HIS A 190 -12.83 9.86 0.45
C HIS A 190 -13.08 10.77 1.66
N ARG A 191 -14.24 11.43 1.73
CA ARG A 191 -14.69 12.15 2.94
C ARG A 191 -15.39 11.23 3.93
N LEU A 192 -15.70 9.99 3.57
CA LEU A 192 -16.29 9.01 4.48
C LEU A 192 -15.24 8.59 5.52
N ASP A 193 -15.65 8.56 6.78
CA ASP A 193 -14.82 7.99 7.83
C ASP A 193 -14.79 6.45 7.74
N ALA A 194 -13.98 5.84 8.61
CA ALA A 194 -13.81 4.40 8.68
C ALA A 194 -15.13 3.66 8.98
N GLU A 195 -15.98 4.22 9.85
CA GLU A 195 -17.24 3.59 10.25
C GLU A 195 -18.27 3.62 9.11
N ALA A 196 -18.41 4.76 8.44
CA ALA A 196 -19.27 4.92 7.28
C ALA A 196 -18.84 4.00 6.13
N THR A 197 -17.53 3.86 5.90
CA THR A 197 -17.00 3.00 4.84
C THR A 197 -17.15 1.52 5.19
N ALA A 198 -16.91 1.12 6.44
CA ALA A 198 -17.18 -0.24 6.92
C ALA A 198 -18.68 -0.60 6.79
N THR A 199 -19.56 0.34 7.13
CA THR A 199 -21.02 0.19 6.96
C THR A 199 -21.39 -0.01 5.50
N LEU A 200 -20.83 0.80 4.59
CA LEU A 200 -21.05 0.67 3.15
C LEU A 200 -20.58 -0.69 2.62
N ALA A 201 -19.40 -1.15 3.04
CA ALA A 201 -18.87 -2.46 2.68
C ALA A 201 -19.74 -3.62 3.21
N ALA A 202 -20.27 -3.51 4.44
CA ALA A 202 -21.19 -4.47 5.01
C ALA A 202 -22.52 -4.52 4.24
N ALA A 203 -23.09 -3.34 3.91
CA ALA A 203 -24.31 -3.22 3.12
C ALA A 203 -24.15 -3.84 1.73
N TYR A 204 -23.04 -3.55 1.02
CA TYR A 204 -22.72 -4.15 -0.27
C TYR A 204 -22.65 -5.67 -0.19
N ARG A 205 -21.90 -6.24 0.77
CA ARG A 205 -21.81 -7.69 0.96
C ARG A 205 -23.17 -8.33 1.21
N ARG A 206 -24.03 -7.68 1.99
CA ARG A 206 -25.39 -8.16 2.27
C ARG A 206 -26.25 -8.17 1.00
N LEU A 207 -26.20 -7.11 0.19
CA LEU A 207 -26.94 -7.02 -1.06
C LEU A 207 -26.44 -8.04 -2.10
N ALA A 208 -25.12 -8.15 -2.28
CA ALA A 208 -24.51 -9.06 -3.24
C ALA A 208 -24.83 -10.55 -2.94
N ARG A 209 -24.98 -10.90 -1.67
CA ARG A 209 -25.34 -12.26 -1.22
C ARG A 209 -26.85 -12.52 -1.22
N GLY A 210 -27.67 -11.58 -1.65
CA GLY A 210 -29.14 -11.71 -1.60
C GLY A 210 -29.70 -11.71 -0.18
N GLY A 211 -28.96 -11.19 0.81
CA GLY A 211 -29.37 -11.11 2.22
C GLY A 211 -30.46 -10.05 2.51
N VAL A 212 -31.06 -9.51 1.46
CA VAL A 212 -32.24 -8.65 1.49
C VAL A 212 -33.26 -9.29 0.56
N THR A 213 -34.32 -9.83 1.13
CA THR A 213 -35.52 -10.19 0.37
C THR A 213 -36.14 -8.89 -0.13
N GLY A 214 -36.21 -8.69 -1.44
CA GLY A 214 -36.85 -7.50 -2.01
C GLY A 214 -38.26 -7.34 -1.43
N GLY A 215 -38.59 -6.12 -0.98
CA GLY A 215 -39.98 -5.76 -0.72
C GLY A 215 -40.82 -5.80 -2.01
N GLU A 216 -42.11 -5.49 -1.92
CA GLU A 216 -42.96 -5.31 -3.11
C GLU A 216 -42.23 -4.43 -4.14
N ARG A 217 -42.09 -4.94 -5.37
CA ARG A 217 -41.40 -4.22 -6.44
C ARG A 217 -42.00 -2.83 -6.56
N ALA A 218 -41.14 -1.81 -6.59
CA ALA A 218 -41.58 -0.44 -6.88
C ALA A 218 -42.42 -0.44 -8.17
N PRO A 219 -43.60 0.20 -8.18
CA PRO A 219 -44.64 0.04 -9.20
C PRO A 219 -44.31 0.62 -10.60
N ALA A 220 -43.04 0.86 -10.91
CA ALA A 220 -42.61 1.53 -12.14
C ALA A 220 -41.82 0.64 -13.12
N ARG A 221 -41.81 -0.69 -12.93
CA ARG A 221 -41.26 -1.64 -13.91
C ARG A 221 -42.18 -2.86 -14.04
N ALA A 222 -43.28 -2.69 -14.76
CA ALA A 222 -44.09 -3.74 -15.35
C ALA A 222 -44.36 -3.35 -16.81
#